data_AF-A0A0F9JYT1-F1
#
_entry.id   AF-A0A0F9JYT1-F1
#
_cell.length_a   1.000
_cell.length_b   1.000
_cell.length_c   1.000
_cell.angle_alpha   90.00
_cell.angle_beta   90.00
_cell.angle_gamma   90.00
#
_symmetry.space_group_name_H-M   'P 1'
#
loop_
_entity.id
_entity.type
_entity.pdbx_description
1 polymer ?
#
loop_
_entity_poly.entity_id
_entity_poly.type
_entity_poly.pdbx_seq_one_letter_code
_entity_poly.pdbx_strand_id
1 'polypeptide(L)'
;MALIKCPDCGYDVSDEAVACPNCAKPIAAPDTTSPEPEVQTIEKTSKKLKGWLAVCMGTFGISALMLMVGGAVNSEVTMGLSLTLFFVSAVGICVVKGKIWWEHQ
;
A
#
# COMPACT_ATOMS: atom_id res chain seq x y z
N MET A 1 -9.75 4.33 -47.14
CA MET A 1 -8.41 4.85 -46.83
C MET A 1 -8.31 6.22 -47.45
N ALA A 2 -8.38 7.26 -46.63
CA ALA A 2 -8.25 8.64 -47.07
C ALA A 2 -6.88 9.14 -46.62
N LEU A 3 -6.03 9.54 -47.57
CA LEU A 3 -4.80 10.20 -47.19
C LEU A 3 -5.18 11.55 -46.55
N ILE A 4 -4.85 11.70 -45.27
CA ILE A 4 -4.97 12.94 -44.54
C ILE A 4 -3.66 13.72 -44.67
N LYS A 5 -3.71 15.03 -44.48
CA LYS A 5 -2.52 15.86 -44.40
C LYS A 5 -2.02 15.88 -42.95
N CYS A 6 -0.75 15.56 -42.74
CA CYS A 6 -0.13 15.72 -41.42
C CYS A 6 -0.23 17.20 -40.99
N PRO A 7 -0.77 17.50 -39.79
CA PRO A 7 -0.95 18.89 -39.34
C PRO A 7 0.37 19.63 -39.11
N ASP A 8 1.47 18.92 -38.92
CA ASP A 8 2.78 19.52 -38.64
C ASP A 8 3.65 19.72 -39.89
N CYS A 9 3.66 18.75 -40.82
CA CYS A 9 4.56 18.80 -41.98
C CYS A 9 3.84 18.91 -43.33
N GLY A 10 2.51 18.80 -43.37
CA GLY A 10 1.73 18.87 -44.61
C GLY A 10 1.92 17.67 -45.56
N TYR A 11 2.62 16.62 -45.13
CA TYR A 11 2.82 15.40 -45.91
C TYR A 11 1.54 14.55 -45.93
N ASP A 12 1.29 13.86 -47.04
CA ASP A 12 0.16 12.94 -47.18
C ASP A 12 0.42 11.64 -46.42
N VAL A 13 -0.43 11.33 -45.46
CA VAL A 13 -0.31 10.18 -44.56
C VAL A 13 -1.63 9.45 -44.46
N SER A 14 -1.58 8.14 -44.26
CA SER A 14 -2.81 7.36 -44.08
C SER A 14 -3.51 7.78 -42.77
N ASP A 15 -4.84 7.83 -42.83
CA ASP A 15 -5.73 7.99 -41.69
C ASP A 15 -5.53 6.93 -40.59
N GLU A 16 -4.90 5.79 -40.90
CA GLU A 16 -4.57 4.71 -39.96
C GLU A 16 -3.14 4.79 -39.41
N ALA A 17 -2.32 5.76 -39.86
CA ALA A 17 -0.93 5.85 -39.44
C ALA A 17 -0.81 6.31 -37.98
N VAL A 18 -0.15 5.51 -37.13
CA VAL A 18 0.13 5.88 -35.73
C VAL A 18 1.02 7.13 -35.65
N ALA A 19 1.99 7.25 -36.55
CA ALA A 19 2.88 8.40 -36.64
C ALA A 19 3.21 8.74 -38.10
N CYS A 20 3.56 10.01 -38.33
CA CYS A 20 3.98 10.51 -39.62
C CYS A 20 5.35 9.93 -40.02
N PRO A 21 5.52 9.32 -41.20
CA PRO A 21 6.83 8.84 -41.65
C PRO A 21 7.81 9.98 -41.99
N ASN A 22 7.32 11.20 -42.23
CA ASN A 22 8.16 12.34 -42.58
C ASN A 22 8.68 13.10 -41.36
N CYS A 23 7.85 13.35 -40.35
CA CYS A 23 8.21 14.15 -39.17
C CYS A 23 8.21 13.38 -37.84
N ALA A 24 7.88 12.08 -37.85
CA ALA A 24 7.79 11.19 -36.69
C ALA A 24 6.77 11.60 -35.60
N LYS A 25 5.89 12.56 -35.88
CA LYS A 25 4.85 13.00 -34.93
C LYS A 25 3.63 12.08 -34.98
N PRO A 26 2.99 11.81 -33.83
CA PRO A 26 1.79 10.98 -33.77
C PRO A 26 0.63 11.65 -34.54
N ILE A 27 -0.08 10.87 -35.37
CA ILE A 27 -1.19 11.38 -36.19
C ILE A 27 -2.52 10.93 -35.62
N ALA A 28 -2.61 9.67 -35.23
CA ALA A 28 -3.63 9.23 -34.31
C ALA A 28 -3.29 9.80 -32.93
N ALA A 29 -4.03 10.82 -32.49
CA ALA A 29 -4.19 11.00 -31.06
C ALA A 29 -4.76 9.66 -30.56
N PRO A 30 -4.03 8.88 -29.73
CA PRO A 30 -4.65 7.71 -29.13
C PRO A 30 -5.89 8.25 -28.43
N ASP A 31 -7.07 7.82 -28.84
CA ASP A 31 -8.32 8.20 -28.21
C ASP A 31 -8.10 8.03 -26.70
N THR A 32 -8.01 9.17 -26.01
CA THR A 32 -7.82 9.26 -24.58
C THR A 32 -9.14 8.92 -23.90
N THR A 33 -9.70 7.76 -24.27
CA THR A 33 -10.70 6.99 -23.54
C THR A 33 -10.01 5.72 -23.04
N SER A 34 -8.80 5.86 -22.53
CA SER A 34 -8.37 5.02 -21.42
C SER A 34 -8.63 5.86 -20.18
N PRO A 35 -9.39 5.38 -19.18
CA PRO A 35 -9.35 6.03 -17.89
C PRO A 35 -7.88 6.07 -17.49
N GLU A 36 -7.35 7.28 -17.34
CA GLU A 36 -6.09 7.53 -16.69
C GLU A 36 -6.10 6.68 -15.41
N PRO A 37 -5.23 5.65 -15.29
CA PRO A 37 -5.12 4.96 -14.04
C PRO A 37 -4.53 5.98 -13.09
N GLU A 38 -5.42 6.65 -12.34
CA GLU A 38 -5.11 7.48 -11.19
C GLU A 38 -3.96 6.78 -10.47
N VAL A 39 -2.77 7.38 -10.54
CA VAL A 39 -1.60 6.89 -9.84
C VAL A 39 -1.96 7.04 -8.37
N GLN A 40 -2.54 5.98 -7.82
CA GLN A 40 -2.65 5.81 -6.39
C GLN A 40 -1.20 5.63 -5.94
N THR A 41 -0.57 6.75 -5.57
CA THR A 41 0.67 6.75 -4.83
C THR A 41 0.43 5.84 -3.63
N ILE A 42 1.08 4.68 -3.64
CA ILE A 42 0.95 3.67 -2.60
C ILE A 42 1.61 4.22 -1.33
N GLU A 43 0.88 5.06 -0.60
CA GLU A 43 1.16 5.37 0.81
C GLU A 43 0.48 4.36 1.75
N LYS A 44 -0.15 3.31 1.20
CA LYS A 44 -0.93 2.36 2.00
C LYS A 44 -0.09 1.32 2.75
N THR A 45 1.18 1.12 2.43
CA THR A 45 2.02 0.13 3.14
C THR A 45 2.37 0.61 4.57
N SER A 46 2.70 1.89 4.76
CA SER A 46 3.12 2.41 6.09
C SER A 46 1.96 2.60 7.08
N LYS A 47 0.77 3.04 6.61
CA LYS A 47 -0.39 3.29 7.50
C LYS A 47 -0.98 2.00 8.06
N LYS A 48 -1.01 0.92 7.26
CA LYS A 48 -1.54 -0.39 7.70
C LYS A 48 -0.64 -1.04 8.77
N LEU A 49 0.69 -0.89 8.64
CA LEU A 49 1.67 -1.41 9.58
C LEU A 49 1.70 -0.61 10.91
N LYS A 50 1.57 0.73 10.83
CA LYS A 50 1.37 1.58 12.03
C LYS A 50 0.04 1.31 12.74
N GLY A 51 -1.04 1.05 11.99
CA GLY A 51 -2.32 0.64 12.55
C GLY A 51 -2.23 -0.68 13.31
N TRP A 52 -1.56 -1.69 12.74
CA TRP A 52 -1.36 -2.98 13.40
C TRP A 52 -0.47 -2.86 14.65
N LEU A 53 0.58 -2.03 14.60
CA LEU A 53 1.43 -1.73 15.76
C LEU A 53 0.64 -1.09 16.92
N ALA A 54 -0.28 -0.17 16.63
CA ALA A 54 -1.11 0.47 17.64
C ALA A 54 -2.06 -0.53 18.33
N VAL A 55 -2.65 -1.46 17.57
CA VAL A 55 -3.49 -2.54 18.11
C VAL A 55 -2.69 -3.49 19.00
N CYS A 56 -1.47 -3.88 18.59
CA CYS A 56 -0.60 -4.72 19.41
C CYS A 56 -0.14 -4.02 20.71
N MET A 57 0.15 -2.72 20.67
CA MET A 57 0.46 -1.96 21.89
C MET A 57 -0.73 -1.83 22.84
N GLY A 58 -1.93 -1.58 22.31
CA GLY A 58 -3.15 -1.49 23.13
C GLY A 58 -3.45 -2.80 23.86
N THR A 59 -3.40 -3.92 23.13
CA THR A 59 -3.64 -5.26 23.70
C THR A 59 -2.55 -5.67 24.69
N PHE A 60 -1.29 -5.38 24.40
CA PHE A 60 -0.18 -5.59 25.34
C PHE A 60 -0.37 -4.80 26.64
N GLY A 61 -0.72 -3.51 26.54
CA GLY A 61 -0.99 -2.66 27.72
C GLY A 61 -2.16 -3.16 28.56
N ILE A 62 -3.25 -3.59 27.92
CA ILE A 62 -4.42 -4.17 28.61
C ILE A 62 -4.05 -5.49 29.31
N SER A 63 -3.26 -6.35 28.65
CA SER A 63 -2.79 -7.61 29.25
C SER A 63 -1.86 -7.39 30.45
N ALA A 64 -0.96 -6.41 30.36
CA ALA A 64 -0.06 -6.03 31.46
C ALA A 64 -0.83 -5.43 32.63
N LEU A 65 -1.84 -4.59 32.36
CA LEU A 65 -2.72 -4.03 33.38
C LEU A 65 -3.50 -5.12 34.10
N MET A 66 -4.03 -6.12 33.37
CA MET A 66 -4.73 -7.27 33.95
C MET A 66 -3.80 -8.15 34.81
N LEU A 67 -2.52 -8.27 34.48
CA LEU A 67 -1.53 -8.94 35.34
C LEU A 67 -1.26 -8.15 36.63
N MET A 68 -1.23 -6.81 36.56
CA MET A 68 -1.01 -5.96 37.74
C MET A 68 -2.23 -5.86 38.66
N VAL A 69 -3.45 -5.91 38.09
CA VAL A 69 -4.73 -5.94 38.84
C VAL A 69 -5.11 -7.37 39.27
N GLY A 70 -4.43 -8.39 38.73
CA GLY A 70 -4.71 -9.82 38.90
C GLY A 70 -4.68 -10.34 40.34
N GLY A 71 -4.28 -9.53 41.33
CA GLY A 71 -4.42 -9.86 42.75
C GLY A 71 -5.87 -10.10 43.21
N ALA A 72 -6.87 -9.80 42.38
CA ALA A 72 -8.29 -10.01 42.69
C ALA A 72 -8.92 -11.27 42.04
N VAL A 73 -8.22 -11.97 41.14
CA VAL A 73 -8.76 -13.15 40.42
C VAL A 73 -7.78 -14.33 40.45
N ASN A 74 -7.94 -15.22 41.43
CA ASN A 74 -7.10 -16.42 41.63
C ASN A 74 -7.43 -17.58 40.67
N SER A 75 -7.77 -17.29 39.41
CA SER A 75 -7.96 -18.31 38.39
C SER A 75 -6.64 -18.55 37.65
N GLU A 76 -6.06 -19.74 37.82
CA GLU A 76 -4.84 -20.19 37.14
C GLU A 76 -4.95 -20.01 35.61
N VAL A 77 -6.15 -20.19 35.07
CA VAL A 77 -6.51 -19.98 33.66
C VAL A 77 -6.31 -18.52 33.23
N THR A 78 -6.64 -17.54 34.08
CA THR A 78 -6.51 -16.12 33.77
C THR A 78 -5.05 -15.70 33.76
N MET A 79 -4.25 -16.17 34.71
CA MET A 79 -2.81 -15.90 34.75
C MET A 79 -2.10 -16.52 33.54
N GLY A 80 -2.40 -17.78 33.21
CA GLY A 80 -1.82 -18.47 32.06
C GLY A 80 -2.13 -17.77 30.74
N LEU A 81 -3.41 -17.45 30.50
CA LEU A 81 -3.85 -16.80 29.25
C LEU A 81 -3.33 -15.37 29.13
N SER A 82 -3.19 -14.65 30.24
CA SER A 82 -2.67 -13.28 30.24
C SER A 82 -1.17 -13.25 29.92
N LEU A 83 -0.39 -14.20 30.47
CA LEU A 83 1.03 -14.33 30.14
C LEU A 83 1.25 -14.73 28.68
N THR A 84 0.51 -15.72 28.16
CA THR A 84 0.65 -16.12 26.75
C THR A 84 0.31 -14.97 25.80
N LEU A 85 -0.77 -14.22 26.07
CA LEU A 85 -1.16 -13.06 25.26
C LEU A 85 -0.13 -11.93 25.35
N PHE A 86 0.46 -11.68 26.52
CA PHE A 86 1.52 -10.70 26.71
C PHE A 86 2.77 -11.05 25.89
N PHE A 87 3.27 -12.29 25.97
CA PHE A 87 4.46 -12.70 25.24
C PHE A 87 4.24 -12.73 23.72
N VAL A 88 3.09 -13.23 23.26
CA VAL A 88 2.74 -13.23 21.82
C VAL A 88 2.65 -11.80 21.29
N SER A 89 2.04 -10.88 22.06
CA SER A 89 1.93 -9.47 21.66
C SER A 89 3.28 -8.77 21.66
N ALA A 90 4.16 -9.04 22.62
CA ALA A 90 5.53 -8.50 22.65
C ALA A 90 6.34 -8.94 21.42
N VAL A 91 6.30 -10.24 21.09
CA VAL A 91 6.97 -10.77 19.89
C VAL A 91 6.40 -10.13 18.62
N GLY A 92 5.08 -9.98 18.52
CA GLY A 92 4.42 -9.28 17.42
C GLY A 92 4.89 -7.83 17.26
N ILE A 93 5.03 -7.08 18.36
CA ILE A 93 5.57 -5.71 18.36
C ILE A 93 7.01 -5.68 17.84
N CYS A 94 7.87 -6.60 18.29
CA CYS A 94 9.25 -6.70 17.83
C CYS A 94 9.35 -6.99 16.33
N VAL A 95 8.55 -7.94 15.81
CA VAL A 95 8.53 -8.27 14.38
C VAL A 95 8.04 -7.10 13.54
N VAL A 96 6.98 -6.41 13.97
CA VAL A 96 6.46 -5.23 13.26
C VAL A 96 7.47 -4.09 13.25
N LYS A 97 8.10 -3.79 14.39
CA LYS A 97 9.16 -2.78 14.48
C LYS A 97 10.37 -3.15 13.60
N GLY A 98 10.77 -4.41 13.58
CA GLY A 98 11.85 -4.90 12.72
C GLY A 98 11.52 -4.76 11.23
N LYS A 99 10.28 -5.08 10.84
CA LYS A 99 9.83 -4.92 9.46
C LYS A 99 9.73 -3.46 9.04
N ILE A 100 9.23 -2.57 9.91
CA ILE A 100 9.24 -1.11 9.67
C ILE A 100 10.66 -0.62 9.45
N TRP A 101 11.61 -1.05 10.28
CA TRP A 101 13.01 -0.67 10.15
C TRP A 101 13.63 -1.15 8.84
N TRP A 102 13.32 -2.38 8.42
CA TRP A 102 13.82 -2.98 7.17
C TRP A 102 13.27 -2.31 5.89
N GLU A 103 12.00 -1.88 5.88
CA GLU A 103 11.41 -1.19 4.72
C GLU A 103 11.82 0.30 4.60
N HIS A 104 12.43 0.86 5.65
CA HIS A 104 12.92 2.24 5.68
C HIS A 104 14.41 2.40 5.31
N GLN A 105 15.08 1.30 4.95
CA GLN A 105 16.45 1.27 4.39
C GLN A 105 16.40 1.17 2.87
#